data_AF-A0A6H2FA63-F1
#
_entry.id   AF-A0A6H2FA63-F1
#
_cell.length_a   1.000
_cell.length_b   1.000
_cell.length_c   1.000
_cell.angle_alpha   90.00
_cell.angle_beta   90.00
_cell.angle_gamma   90.00
#
_symmetry.space_group_name_H-M   'P 1'
#
loop_
_entity.id
_entity.type
_entity.pdbx_description
1 polymer ?
#
loop_
_entity_poly.entity_id
_entity_poly.type
_entity_poly.pdbx_seq_one_letter_code
_entity_poly.pdbx_strand_id
1 'polypeptide(L)'
;MLNNINHIHNIYHEKLRIKFSYIQYENLILNFNEKILFSHQYKYIITCLGPIFSYSHLATIFYAQNILQNRNVLYMFCNNFINVLSALKKKIVHFAILPISNNCSGTIQEVSTVLHKYDVDICYNFPYHIQHCLISNLKNNPINNINTIMSHQQPILQCSQYIHLFPKWQIKFCASSTYALKYITYYQKKNNIAAISNKIAAHYYNLYVIKHNISNKKKNITNFIVLTL
;
A
#
# COMPACT_ATOMS: atom_id res chain seq x y z
N MET A 1 -3.72 -36.95 3.27
CA MET A 1 -2.50 -36.11 3.32
C MET A 1 -2.91 -34.64 3.18
N LEU A 2 -2.98 -33.92 4.30
CA LEU A 2 -3.39 -32.51 4.41
C LEU A 2 -2.20 -31.58 4.15
N ASN A 3 -1.76 -31.43 2.89
CA ASN A 3 -0.69 -30.49 2.53
C ASN A 3 -1.25 -29.38 1.63
N ASN A 4 -1.63 -28.27 2.25
CA ASN A 4 -1.46 -26.88 1.79
C ASN A 4 -2.32 -25.95 2.66
N ILE A 5 -1.99 -25.87 3.95
CA ILE A 5 -2.73 -25.03 4.91
C ILE A 5 -2.03 -23.68 5.01
N ASN A 6 -2.69 -22.69 4.41
CA ASN A 6 -2.65 -21.24 4.68
C ASN A 6 -1.59 -20.39 3.95
N HIS A 7 -1.95 -19.99 2.73
CA HIS A 7 -1.45 -18.78 2.05
C HIS A 7 -1.77 -17.45 2.79
N ILE A 8 -2.36 -17.54 3.99
CA ILE A 8 -2.65 -16.39 4.86
C ILE A 8 -1.40 -16.07 5.67
N HIS A 9 -0.98 -14.81 5.57
CA HIS A 9 0.11 -14.27 6.36
C HIS A 9 -0.45 -13.48 7.54
N ASN A 10 -0.01 -13.81 8.74
CA ASN A 10 -0.35 -13.08 9.96
C ASN A 10 0.77 -12.11 10.31
N ILE A 11 0.45 -10.82 10.46
CA ILE A 11 1.42 -9.78 10.77
C ILE A 11 1.01 -9.09 12.06
N TYR A 12 1.99 -8.92 12.94
CA TYR A 12 1.91 -7.96 14.05
C TYR A 12 2.86 -6.80 13.75
N HIS A 13 2.36 -5.57 13.83
CA HIS A 13 3.15 -4.37 13.58
C HIS A 13 3.20 -3.51 14.84
N GLU A 14 4.30 -3.62 15.59
CA GLU A 14 4.50 -3.03 16.92
C GLU A 14 4.15 -1.54 16.99
N LYS A 15 4.71 -0.70 16.11
CA LYS A 15 4.45 0.76 16.14
C LYS A 15 2.99 1.14 15.89
N LEU A 16 2.25 0.30 15.20
CA LEU A 16 0.82 0.53 14.97
C LEU A 16 -0.04 -0.18 16.01
N ARG A 17 0.55 -1.10 16.79
CA ARG A 17 -0.16 -1.99 17.73
C ARG A 17 -1.32 -2.72 17.05
N ILE A 18 -1.12 -3.13 15.79
CA ILE A 18 -2.10 -3.88 15.01
C ILE A 18 -1.64 -5.30 14.76
N LYS A 19 -2.59 -6.23 14.83
CA LYS A 19 -2.48 -7.57 14.29
C LYS A 19 -3.47 -7.71 13.15
N PHE A 20 -3.02 -8.18 12.00
CA PHE A 20 -3.89 -8.43 10.86
C PHE A 20 -3.43 -9.62 10.04
N SER A 21 -4.34 -10.12 9.22
CA SER A 21 -4.11 -11.25 8.33
C SER A 21 -4.29 -10.78 6.89
N TYR A 22 -3.43 -11.24 5.98
CA TYR A 22 -3.58 -10.92 4.56
C TYR A 22 -3.30 -12.11 3.64
N ILE A 23 -3.81 -12.02 2.42
CA ILE A 23 -3.64 -13.00 1.35
C ILE A 23 -3.45 -12.30 -0.01
N GLN A 24 -2.78 -12.96 -0.96
CA GLN A 24 -2.67 -12.49 -2.34
C GLN A 24 -3.88 -12.99 -3.15
N TYR A 25 -4.39 -12.15 -4.04
CA TYR A 25 -5.55 -12.48 -4.89
C TYR A 25 -5.35 -13.78 -5.68
N GLU A 26 -4.15 -14.03 -6.19
CA GLU A 26 -3.83 -15.23 -6.99
C GLU A 26 -4.06 -16.53 -6.21
N ASN A 27 -3.83 -16.52 -4.90
CA ASN A 27 -3.95 -17.71 -4.06
C ASN A 27 -5.42 -18.10 -3.81
N LEU A 28 -6.36 -17.15 -3.95
CA LEU A 28 -7.79 -17.34 -3.65
C LEU A 28 -8.61 -17.75 -4.89
N ILE A 29 -8.20 -17.31 -6.09
CA ILE A 29 -8.86 -17.70 -7.35
C ILE A 29 -8.73 -19.20 -7.61
N LEU A 30 -7.63 -19.80 -7.18
CA LEU A 30 -7.31 -21.19 -7.47
C LEU A 30 -8.15 -22.19 -6.64
N ASN A 31 -8.77 -21.76 -5.54
CA ASN A 31 -9.47 -22.65 -4.61
C ASN A 31 -10.85 -22.12 -4.18
N PHE A 32 -11.90 -22.40 -4.97
CA PHE A 32 -13.29 -22.01 -4.64
C PHE A 32 -13.79 -22.54 -3.28
N ASN A 33 -13.29 -23.69 -2.82
CA ASN A 33 -13.67 -24.30 -1.53
C ASN A 33 -13.19 -23.51 -0.30
N GLU A 34 -12.18 -22.65 -0.43
CA GLU A 34 -11.63 -21.87 0.70
C GLU A 34 -12.53 -20.70 1.11
N LYS A 35 -13.44 -20.27 0.23
CA LYS A 35 -14.34 -19.13 0.49
C LYS A 35 -15.27 -19.39 1.69
N ILE A 36 -15.77 -20.62 1.82
CA ILE A 36 -16.60 -21.04 2.97
C ILE A 36 -15.76 -21.02 4.25
N LEU A 37 -14.51 -21.49 4.17
CA LEU A 37 -13.57 -21.52 5.29
C LEU A 37 -13.30 -20.11 5.85
N PHE A 38 -13.05 -19.14 4.98
CA PHE A 38 -12.77 -17.76 5.40
C PHE A 38 -13.99 -17.03 5.96
N SER A 39 -15.19 -17.38 5.50
CA SER A 39 -16.43 -16.79 6.04
C SER A 39 -16.70 -17.15 7.50
N HIS A 40 -16.15 -18.28 7.98
CA HIS A 40 -16.21 -18.67 9.39
C HIS A 40 -15.12 -18.01 10.24
N GLN A 41 -13.95 -17.72 9.65
CA GLN A 41 -12.81 -17.16 10.39
C GLN A 41 -12.77 -15.64 10.42
N TYR A 42 -13.29 -14.96 9.39
CA TYR A 42 -13.24 -13.50 9.26
C TYR A 42 -14.62 -12.93 9.01
N LYS A 43 -14.94 -11.82 9.70
CA LYS A 43 -16.23 -11.14 9.52
C LYS A 43 -16.29 -10.37 8.21
N TYR A 44 -15.17 -9.80 7.79
CA TYR A 44 -15.05 -9.12 6.51
C TYR A 44 -13.77 -9.52 5.79
N ILE A 45 -13.85 -9.56 4.47
CA ILE A 45 -12.70 -9.66 3.57
C ILE A 45 -12.71 -8.38 2.74
N ILE A 46 -11.61 -7.64 2.77
CA ILE A 46 -11.49 -6.33 2.10
C ILE A 46 -10.32 -6.39 1.14
N THR A 47 -10.54 -5.97 -0.11
CA THR A 47 -9.50 -5.94 -1.13
C THR A 47 -8.99 -4.52 -1.41
N CYS A 48 -7.71 -4.40 -1.75
CA CYS A 48 -7.12 -3.18 -2.27
C CYS A 48 -5.90 -3.48 -3.15
N LEU A 49 -5.37 -2.45 -3.82
CA LEU A 49 -4.11 -2.58 -4.54
C LEU A 49 -2.95 -2.82 -3.55
N GLY A 50 -2.15 -3.86 -3.81
CA GLY A 50 -0.96 -4.18 -3.03
C GLY A 50 0.24 -3.27 -3.32
N PRO A 51 1.42 -3.57 -2.75
CA PRO A 51 1.68 -4.63 -1.77
C PRO A 51 1.35 -4.20 -0.33
N ILE A 52 1.64 -5.07 0.65
CA ILE A 52 1.52 -4.76 2.07
C ILE A 52 2.21 -3.43 2.43
N PHE A 53 1.55 -2.64 3.26
CA PHE A 53 1.95 -1.28 3.69
C PHE A 53 2.12 -0.26 2.56
N SER A 54 1.57 -0.52 1.36
CA SER A 54 1.25 0.54 0.40
C SER A 54 0.26 1.54 0.99
N TYR A 55 0.13 2.73 0.39
CA TYR A 55 -0.88 3.69 0.83
C TYR A 55 -2.30 3.15 0.71
N SER A 56 -2.59 2.34 -0.30
CA SER A 56 -3.88 1.65 -0.41
C SER A 56 -4.11 0.70 0.76
N HIS A 57 -3.12 -0.11 1.14
CA HIS A 57 -3.25 -0.98 2.32
C HIS A 57 -3.46 -0.17 3.61
N LEU A 58 -2.71 0.90 3.81
CA LEU A 58 -2.85 1.75 5.00
C LEU A 58 -4.21 2.44 5.06
N ALA A 59 -4.74 2.89 3.93
CA ALA A 59 -6.10 3.41 3.83
C ALA A 59 -7.14 2.33 4.16
N THR A 60 -6.91 1.08 3.76
CA THR A 60 -7.77 -0.06 4.11
C THR A 60 -7.73 -0.38 5.60
N ILE A 61 -6.55 -0.36 6.23
CA ILE A 61 -6.42 -0.49 7.68
C ILE A 61 -7.18 0.66 8.37
N PHE A 62 -7.00 1.88 7.92
CA PHE A 62 -7.71 3.05 8.46
C PHE A 62 -9.23 2.89 8.38
N TYR A 63 -9.76 2.47 7.24
CA TYR A 63 -11.18 2.18 7.08
C TYR A 63 -11.66 1.09 8.05
N ALA A 64 -10.95 -0.03 8.11
CA ALA A 64 -11.30 -1.15 8.98
C ALA A 64 -11.29 -0.77 10.48
N GLN A 65 -10.32 0.03 10.91
CA GLN A 65 -10.20 0.50 12.29
C GLN A 65 -11.30 1.48 12.68
N ASN A 66 -11.51 2.50 11.86
CA ASN A 66 -12.35 3.63 12.24
C ASN A 66 -13.82 3.42 11.90
N ILE A 67 -14.12 2.67 10.84
CA ILE A 67 -15.50 2.48 10.35
C ILE A 67 -16.02 1.10 10.73
N LEU A 68 -15.23 0.04 10.52
CA LEU A 68 -15.63 -1.33 10.87
C LEU A 68 -15.29 -1.71 12.32
N GLN A 69 -14.69 -0.80 13.10
CA GLN A 69 -14.34 -1.02 14.51
C GLN A 69 -13.50 -2.29 14.73
N ASN A 70 -12.57 -2.60 13.82
CA ASN A 70 -11.70 -3.79 13.88
C ASN A 70 -12.44 -5.13 13.94
N ARG A 71 -13.63 -5.23 13.35
CA ARG A 71 -14.35 -6.50 13.17
C ARG A 71 -13.53 -7.45 12.30
N ASN A 72 -12.71 -8.29 12.92
CA ASN A 72 -11.88 -9.38 12.37
C ASN A 72 -11.84 -9.45 10.83
N VAL A 73 -10.85 -8.75 10.25
CA VAL A 73 -10.74 -8.48 8.81
C VAL A 73 -9.59 -9.29 8.19
N LEU A 74 -9.86 -9.92 7.05
CA LEU A 74 -8.84 -10.43 6.13
C LEU A 74 -8.59 -9.42 5.01
N TYR A 75 -7.33 -9.02 4.83
CA TYR A 75 -6.94 -8.12 3.75
C TYR A 75 -6.51 -8.92 2.51
N MET A 76 -7.07 -8.61 1.35
CA MET A 76 -6.65 -9.21 0.09
C MET A 76 -5.92 -8.19 -0.78
N PHE A 77 -4.73 -8.56 -1.25
CA PHE A 77 -3.95 -7.70 -2.14
C PHE A 77 -4.10 -8.15 -3.59
N CYS A 78 -4.43 -7.19 -4.45
CA CYS A 78 -4.45 -7.37 -5.89
C CYS A 78 -3.29 -6.61 -6.54
N ASN A 79 -2.85 -7.10 -7.70
CA ASN A 79 -1.75 -6.49 -8.46
C ASN A 79 -2.19 -5.39 -9.44
N ASN A 80 -3.49 -5.26 -9.71
CA ASN A 80 -4.07 -4.19 -10.54
C ASN A 80 -5.52 -3.88 -10.13
N PHE A 81 -6.05 -2.74 -10.58
CA PHE A 81 -7.41 -2.30 -10.24
C PHE A 81 -8.51 -3.19 -10.82
N ILE A 82 -8.27 -3.84 -11.95
CA ILE A 82 -9.20 -4.79 -12.55
C ILE A 82 -9.44 -5.97 -11.60
N ASN A 83 -8.37 -6.53 -11.02
CA ASN A 83 -8.44 -7.62 -10.06
C ASN A 83 -9.15 -7.21 -8.76
N VAL A 84 -8.96 -5.95 -8.33
CA VAL A 84 -9.68 -5.37 -7.17
C VAL A 84 -11.20 -5.42 -7.40
N LEU A 85 -11.69 -4.94 -8.55
CA LEU A 85 -13.14 -4.98 -8.85
C LEU A 85 -13.63 -6.39 -9.23
N SER A 86 -12.82 -7.21 -9.88
CA SER A 86 -13.14 -8.60 -10.21
C SER A 86 -13.39 -9.42 -8.94
N ALA A 87 -12.55 -9.23 -7.92
CA ALA A 87 -12.73 -9.85 -6.60
C ALA A 87 -14.09 -9.48 -5.98
N LEU A 88 -14.45 -8.20 -6.06
CA LEU A 88 -15.74 -7.70 -5.57
C LEU A 88 -16.90 -8.35 -6.34
N LYS A 89 -16.89 -8.27 -7.68
CA LYS A 89 -17.94 -8.87 -8.54
C LYS A 89 -18.11 -10.37 -8.38
N LYS A 90 -17.02 -11.11 -8.16
CA LYS A 90 -17.07 -12.56 -7.86
C LYS A 90 -17.55 -12.87 -6.44
N LYS A 91 -17.97 -11.86 -5.68
CA LYS A 91 -18.37 -11.94 -4.27
C LYS A 91 -17.29 -12.55 -3.39
N ILE A 92 -16.01 -12.49 -3.78
CA ILE A 92 -14.88 -13.07 -3.02
C ILE A 92 -14.60 -12.20 -1.78
N VAL A 93 -14.89 -10.91 -1.91
CA VAL A 93 -14.69 -9.91 -0.87
C VAL A 93 -15.97 -9.12 -0.63
N HIS A 94 -16.07 -8.53 0.55
CA HIS A 94 -17.21 -7.73 0.98
C HIS A 94 -17.07 -6.27 0.54
N PHE A 95 -15.84 -5.77 0.59
CA PHE A 95 -15.51 -4.40 0.23
C PHE A 95 -14.27 -4.34 -0.64
N ALA A 96 -14.24 -3.38 -1.56
CA ALA A 96 -13.04 -3.01 -2.30
C ALA A 96 -12.69 -1.54 -2.08
N ILE A 97 -11.42 -1.23 -1.88
CA ILE A 97 -10.95 0.14 -1.64
C ILE A 97 -10.07 0.60 -2.80
N LEU A 98 -10.44 1.74 -3.38
CA LEU A 98 -9.74 2.34 -4.52
C LEU A 98 -9.44 3.83 -4.29
N PRO A 99 -8.25 4.31 -4.69
CA PRO A 99 -7.95 5.74 -4.68
C PRO A 99 -8.57 6.40 -5.92
N ILE A 100 -9.46 7.38 -5.77
CA ILE A 100 -10.16 8.01 -6.91
C ILE A 100 -9.45 9.29 -7.37
N SER A 101 -8.85 10.03 -6.44
CA SER A 101 -8.14 11.27 -6.73
C SER A 101 -7.08 11.56 -5.67
N ASN A 102 -6.07 12.31 -6.05
CA ASN A 102 -5.08 12.87 -5.14
C ASN A 102 -4.93 14.36 -5.41
N ASN A 103 -4.90 15.18 -4.37
CA ASN A 103 -4.87 16.64 -4.51
C ASN A 103 -3.54 17.21 -5.07
N CYS A 104 -2.51 16.37 -5.25
CA CYS A 104 -1.27 16.70 -5.92
C CYS A 104 -1.27 16.32 -7.41
N SER A 105 -1.84 15.16 -7.76
CA SER A 105 -1.81 14.61 -9.14
C SER A 105 -3.14 14.63 -9.88
N GLY A 106 -4.23 15.06 -9.24
CA GLY A 106 -5.57 15.05 -9.80
C GLY A 106 -6.25 13.69 -9.73
N THR A 107 -7.24 13.48 -10.60
CA THR A 107 -8.01 12.23 -10.72
C THR A 107 -7.13 11.08 -11.19
N ILE A 108 -7.33 9.89 -10.63
CA ILE A 108 -6.61 8.68 -11.04
C ILE A 108 -7.41 8.03 -12.19
N GLN A 109 -7.03 8.38 -13.42
CA GLN A 109 -7.74 7.98 -14.65
C GLN A 109 -7.89 6.46 -14.82
N GLU A 110 -6.90 5.67 -14.39
CA GLU A 110 -6.96 4.21 -14.44
C GLU A 110 -8.13 3.69 -13.59
N VAL A 111 -8.33 4.23 -12.39
CA VAL A 111 -9.43 3.83 -11.50
C VAL A 111 -10.77 4.25 -12.10
N SER A 112 -10.87 5.48 -12.64
CA SER A 112 -12.08 5.95 -13.32
C SER A 112 -12.46 5.04 -14.49
N THR A 113 -11.49 4.69 -15.33
CA THR A 113 -11.70 3.82 -16.51
C THR A 113 -12.18 2.42 -16.11
N VAL A 114 -11.63 1.86 -15.05
CA VAL A 114 -12.05 0.52 -14.58
C VAL A 114 -13.44 0.61 -13.93
N LEU A 115 -13.74 1.62 -13.12
CA LEU A 115 -15.05 1.77 -12.49
C LEU A 115 -16.21 1.82 -13.50
N HIS A 116 -16.04 2.51 -14.63
CA HIS A 116 -17.07 2.57 -15.68
C HIS A 116 -17.43 1.19 -16.28
N LYS A 117 -16.57 0.17 -16.13
CA LYS A 117 -16.80 -1.17 -16.67
C LYS A 117 -17.49 -2.12 -15.69
N TYR A 118 -17.70 -1.68 -14.44
CA TYR A 118 -18.17 -2.53 -13.36
C TYR A 118 -19.36 -1.86 -12.66
N ASP A 119 -20.45 -2.60 -12.55
CA ASP A 119 -21.65 -2.14 -11.87
C ASP A 119 -21.51 -2.36 -10.34
N VAL A 120 -20.95 -1.37 -9.63
CA VAL A 120 -20.61 -1.47 -8.20
C VAL A 120 -21.06 -0.20 -7.48
N ASP A 121 -21.47 -0.34 -6.23
CA ASP A 121 -21.95 0.78 -5.43
C ASP A 121 -20.84 1.39 -4.59
N ILE A 122 -20.79 2.72 -4.52
CA ILE A 122 -19.93 3.46 -3.59
C ILE A 122 -20.68 3.60 -2.27
N CYS A 123 -20.27 2.85 -1.25
CA CYS A 123 -20.90 2.91 0.07
C CYS A 123 -20.21 3.89 1.03
N TYR A 124 -18.98 4.30 0.74
CA TYR A 124 -18.24 5.25 1.58
C TYR A 124 -17.14 5.98 0.80
N ASN A 125 -16.78 7.18 1.23
CA ASN A 125 -15.66 7.97 0.72
C ASN A 125 -14.91 8.60 1.90
N PHE A 126 -13.57 8.59 1.86
CA PHE A 126 -12.76 9.19 2.90
C PHE A 126 -11.42 9.74 2.38
N PRO A 127 -10.95 10.87 2.94
CA PRO A 127 -9.61 11.37 2.69
C PRO A 127 -8.58 10.59 3.51
N TYR A 128 -7.41 10.33 2.91
CA TYR A 128 -6.27 9.74 3.60
C TYR A 128 -4.99 10.55 3.35
N HIS A 129 -4.27 10.86 4.43
CA HIS A 129 -3.05 11.66 4.37
C HIS A 129 -1.86 10.84 3.88
N ILE A 130 -1.21 11.34 2.83
CA ILE A 130 -0.01 10.77 2.23
C ILE A 130 1.21 11.52 2.77
N GLN A 131 2.13 10.80 3.41
CA GLN A 131 3.33 11.38 4.02
C GLN A 131 4.58 10.68 3.49
N HIS A 132 5.15 11.23 2.43
CA HIS A 132 6.41 10.73 1.89
C HIS A 132 7.58 11.08 2.81
N CYS A 133 8.38 10.08 3.10
CA CYS A 133 9.58 10.13 3.92
C CYS A 133 10.78 9.67 3.09
N LEU A 134 11.94 10.29 3.32
CA LEU A 134 13.22 9.78 2.85
C LEU A 134 13.69 8.71 3.83
N ILE A 135 13.93 7.50 3.34
CA ILE A 135 14.20 6.31 4.16
C ILE A 135 15.48 5.62 3.67
N SER A 136 16.30 5.14 4.60
CA SER A 136 17.52 4.37 4.28
C SER A 136 17.79 3.30 5.34
N ASN A 137 18.71 2.38 5.06
CA ASN A 137 19.18 1.35 6.00
C ASN A 137 20.17 1.87 7.05
N LEU A 138 20.69 3.09 6.88
CA LEU A 138 21.70 3.68 7.76
C LEU A 138 21.08 4.82 8.59
N LYS A 139 20.96 4.60 9.91
CA LYS A 139 20.31 5.53 10.87
C LYS A 139 20.90 6.94 10.84
N ASN A 140 22.22 7.03 10.73
CA ASN A 140 22.97 8.30 10.74
C ASN A 140 23.64 8.55 9.39
N ASN A 141 23.10 8.03 8.28
CA ASN A 141 23.68 8.33 6.98
C ASN A 141 23.59 9.84 6.76
N PRO A 142 24.70 10.57 6.65
CA PRO A 142 24.61 11.96 6.27
C PRO A 142 23.95 12.02 4.90
N ILE A 143 22.98 12.89 4.76
CA ILE A 143 22.20 13.02 3.51
C ILE A 143 23.10 13.21 2.28
N ASN A 144 24.28 13.81 2.50
CA ASN A 144 25.32 14.02 1.50
C ASN A 144 25.99 12.75 0.97
N ASN A 145 25.92 11.64 1.69
CA ASN A 145 26.43 10.36 1.21
C ASN A 145 25.49 9.73 0.20
N ILE A 146 24.18 9.97 0.30
CA ILE A 146 23.17 9.40 -0.60
C ILE A 146 23.47 9.84 -2.03
N ASN A 147 23.56 8.87 -2.94
CA ASN A 147 23.76 9.12 -4.37
C ASN A 147 22.63 8.57 -5.23
N THR A 148 21.75 7.73 -4.68
CA THR A 148 20.65 7.10 -5.42
C THR A 148 19.35 7.23 -4.63
N ILE A 149 18.28 7.63 -5.30
CA ILE A 149 16.93 7.58 -4.78
C ILE A 149 16.07 6.58 -5.55
N MET A 150 15.39 5.72 -4.81
CA MET A 150 14.48 4.72 -5.35
C MET A 150 13.03 4.95 -4.94
N SER A 151 12.11 4.98 -5.90
CA SER A 151 10.67 4.92 -5.62
C SER A 151 9.86 4.66 -6.90
N HIS A 152 8.55 4.59 -6.76
CA HIS A 152 7.62 4.68 -7.87
C HIS A 152 7.63 6.10 -8.48
N GLN A 153 7.23 6.24 -9.75
CA GLN A 153 7.25 7.51 -10.47
C GLN A 153 6.44 8.61 -9.76
N GLN A 154 5.25 8.28 -9.25
CA GLN A 154 4.36 9.23 -8.58
C GLN A 154 5.01 9.89 -7.33
N PRO A 155 5.54 9.14 -6.34
CA PRO A 155 6.29 9.72 -5.23
C PRO A 155 7.48 10.60 -5.65
N ILE A 156 8.22 10.22 -6.70
CA ILE A 156 9.34 11.03 -7.22
C ILE A 156 8.84 12.40 -7.69
N LEU A 157 7.79 12.42 -8.54
CA LEU A 157 7.19 13.65 -9.02
C LEU A 157 6.63 14.51 -7.88
N GLN A 158 6.00 13.87 -6.89
CA GLN A 158 5.43 14.54 -5.72
C GLN A 158 6.48 15.06 -4.74
N CYS A 159 7.75 14.68 -4.85
CA CYS A 159 8.85 15.13 -4.00
C CYS A 159 9.94 15.85 -4.79
N SER A 160 9.67 16.23 -6.05
CA SER A 160 10.66 16.80 -6.97
C SER A 160 11.37 18.02 -6.39
N GLN A 161 10.67 18.93 -5.70
CA GLN A 161 11.26 20.14 -5.11
C GLN A 161 12.34 19.79 -4.08
N TYR A 162 12.10 18.76 -3.26
CA TYR A 162 13.08 18.29 -2.28
C TYR A 162 14.25 17.58 -2.96
N ILE A 163 13.97 16.78 -3.99
CA ILE A 163 15.00 16.08 -4.78
C ILE A 163 15.94 17.07 -5.48
N HIS A 164 15.41 18.19 -6.00
CA HIS A 164 16.20 19.22 -6.69
C HIS A 164 17.26 19.88 -5.80
N LEU A 165 17.14 19.82 -4.48
CA LEU A 165 18.17 20.30 -3.55
C LEU A 165 19.45 19.46 -3.60
N PHE A 166 19.39 18.26 -4.20
CA PHE A 166 20.48 17.29 -4.23
C PHE A 166 20.75 16.83 -5.69
N PRO A 167 21.42 17.66 -6.51
CA PRO A 167 21.62 17.38 -7.94
C PRO A 167 22.46 16.13 -8.23
N LYS A 168 23.17 15.59 -7.24
CA LYS A 168 23.96 14.35 -7.37
C LYS A 168 23.11 13.07 -7.27
N TRP A 169 21.83 13.17 -6.89
CA TRP A 169 20.98 12.01 -6.72
C TRP A 169 20.54 11.43 -8.06
N GLN A 170 20.91 10.17 -8.30
CA GLN A 170 20.41 9.37 -9.40
C GLN A 170 19.04 8.80 -9.04
N ILE A 171 18.04 9.04 -9.88
CA ILE A 171 16.68 8.53 -9.67
C ILE A 171 16.57 7.15 -10.32
N LYS A 172 16.14 6.16 -9.54
CA LYS A 172 15.83 4.80 -10.03
C LYS A 172 14.38 4.45 -9.75
N PHE A 173 13.60 4.32 -10.81
CA PHE A 173 12.20 3.96 -10.72
C PHE A 173 12.00 2.47 -10.38
N CYS A 174 10.94 2.16 -9.65
CA CYS A 174 10.55 0.79 -9.32
C CYS A 174 9.03 0.61 -9.26
N ALA A 175 8.59 -0.65 -9.18
CA ALA A 175 7.17 -1.01 -9.26
C ALA A 175 6.27 -0.39 -8.17
N SER A 176 6.79 -0.15 -6.96
CA SER A 176 6.06 0.55 -5.90
C SER A 176 7.01 1.20 -4.89
N SER A 177 6.53 2.18 -4.11
CA SER A 177 7.32 2.80 -3.04
C SER A 177 7.68 1.82 -1.91
N THR A 178 6.85 0.81 -1.65
CA THR A 178 7.14 -0.26 -0.68
C THR A 178 8.13 -1.28 -1.24
N TYR A 179 8.12 -1.55 -2.55
CA TYR A 179 9.13 -2.36 -3.20
C TYR A 179 10.53 -1.76 -3.05
N ALA A 180 10.68 -0.42 -3.14
CA ALA A 180 11.96 0.24 -2.91
C ALA A 180 12.56 -0.09 -1.53
N LEU A 181 11.73 -0.15 -0.49
CA LEU A 181 12.16 -0.52 0.86
C LEU A 181 12.59 -1.98 0.94
N LYS A 182 11.77 -2.89 0.39
CA LYS A 182 12.11 -4.32 0.28
C LYS A 182 13.46 -4.48 -0.44
N TYR A 183 13.68 -3.74 -1.52
CA TYR A 183 14.92 -3.80 -2.29
C TYR A 183 16.15 -3.40 -1.47
N ILE A 184 16.08 -2.27 -0.76
CA ILE A 184 17.17 -1.80 0.12
C ILE A 184 17.47 -2.84 1.21
N THR A 185 16.45 -3.38 1.87
CA THR A 185 16.62 -4.33 2.98
C THR A 185 17.28 -5.64 2.54
N TYR A 186 16.87 -6.22 1.41
CA TYR A 186 17.32 -7.56 1.02
C TYR A 186 18.51 -7.57 0.06
N TYR A 187 18.66 -6.57 -0.81
CA TYR A 187 19.64 -6.62 -1.89
C TYR A 187 20.77 -5.61 -1.75
N GLN A 188 20.62 -4.55 -0.94
CA GLN A 188 21.59 -3.46 -0.88
C GLN A 188 21.90 -2.96 0.54
N LYS A 189 22.53 -3.82 1.35
CA LYS A 189 22.88 -3.51 2.75
C LYS A 189 24.01 -2.48 2.94
N LYS A 190 24.78 -2.12 1.91
CA LYS A 190 25.98 -1.26 2.03
C LYS A 190 26.04 -0.06 1.08
N ASN A 191 24.93 0.28 0.43
CA ASN A 191 24.96 1.32 -0.59
C ASN A 191 24.31 2.62 -0.10
N ASN A 192 24.78 3.73 -0.66
CA ASN A 192 24.28 5.09 -0.45
C ASN A 192 22.92 5.32 -1.13
N ILE A 193 21.99 4.39 -0.91
CA ILE A 193 20.64 4.41 -1.47
C ILE A 193 19.65 4.86 -0.40
N ALA A 194 18.77 5.76 -0.79
CA ALA A 194 17.55 6.06 -0.07
C ALA A 194 16.32 5.71 -0.91
N ALA A 195 15.20 5.51 -0.24
CA ALA A 195 13.91 5.33 -0.84
C ALA A 195 12.93 6.42 -0.41
N ILE A 196 12.01 6.79 -1.31
CA ILE A 196 10.86 7.61 -0.96
C ILE A 196 9.67 6.69 -0.73
N SER A 197 9.19 6.62 0.51
CA SER A 197 8.06 5.78 0.89
C SER A 197 7.38 6.32 2.16
N ASN A 198 6.61 5.50 2.87
CA ASN A 198 5.94 5.91 4.11
C ASN A 198 6.64 5.37 5.36
N LYS A 199 6.46 6.07 6.48
CA LYS A 199 7.10 5.74 7.77
C LYS A 199 6.72 4.37 8.34
N ILE A 200 5.51 3.89 8.04
CA ILE A 200 5.00 2.63 8.56
C ILE A 200 5.73 1.48 7.87
N ALA A 201 5.77 1.51 6.54
CA ALA A 201 6.53 0.55 5.75
C ALA A 201 8.03 0.57 6.09
N ALA A 202 8.60 1.75 6.37
CA ALA A 202 9.99 1.85 6.84
C ALA A 202 10.23 1.03 8.12
N HIS A 203 9.33 1.15 9.09
CA HIS A 203 9.43 0.40 10.34
C HIS A 203 9.27 -1.11 10.12
N TYR A 204 8.31 -1.53 9.30
CA TYR A 204 8.14 -2.94 8.93
C TYR A 204 9.42 -3.57 8.34
N TYR A 205 10.15 -2.81 7.52
CA TYR A 205 11.40 -3.27 6.90
C TYR A 205 12.65 -3.00 7.75
N ASN A 206 12.50 -2.56 9.00
CA ASN A 206 13.60 -2.18 9.90
C ASN A 206 14.55 -1.13 9.30
N LEU A 207 13.99 -0.17 8.56
CA LEU A 207 14.70 0.95 7.96
C LEU A 207 14.46 2.25 8.76
N TYR A 208 15.36 3.21 8.55
CA TYR A 208 15.37 4.48 9.26
C TYR A 208 14.81 5.60 8.39
N VAL A 209 13.92 6.40 8.96
CA VAL A 209 13.47 7.64 8.33
C VAL A 209 14.54 8.71 8.56
N ILE A 210 15.14 9.19 7.48
CA ILE A 210 16.12 10.29 7.48
C ILE A 210 15.41 11.63 7.53
N LYS A 211 14.34 11.78 6.73
CA LYS A 211 13.56 13.02 6.65
C LYS A 211 12.09 12.72 6.49
N HIS A 212 11.26 13.41 7.27
CA HIS A 212 9.81 13.36 7.17
C HIS A 212 9.27 14.42 6.22
N ASN A 213 8.10 14.14 5.63
CA ASN A 213 7.28 15.09 4.88
C ASN A 213 8.03 15.84 3.77
N ILE A 214 8.70 15.08 2.89
CA ILE A 214 9.47 15.61 1.75
C ILE A 214 8.62 15.89 0.50
N SER A 215 7.29 15.85 0.65
CA SER A 215 6.36 16.12 -0.44
C SER A 215 6.31 17.61 -0.78
N ASN A 216 6.14 17.94 -2.06
CA ASN A 216 6.00 19.30 -2.58
C ASN A 216 4.83 20.04 -1.91
N LYS A 217 3.71 19.34 -1.65
CA LYS A 217 2.55 19.89 -0.91
C LYS A 217 2.55 19.39 0.53
N LYS A 218 2.43 20.32 1.48
CA LYS A 218 2.31 20.02 2.93
C LYS A 218 1.10 19.15 3.26
N LYS A 219 -0.03 19.38 2.57
CA LYS A 219 -1.26 18.60 2.70
C LYS A 219 -1.43 17.72 1.47
N ASN A 220 -0.73 16.60 1.40
CA ASN A 220 -0.92 15.60 0.35
C ASN A 220 -2.02 14.62 0.78
N ILE A 221 -3.15 14.62 0.07
CA ILE A 221 -4.35 13.85 0.42
C ILE A 221 -4.80 13.07 -0.80
N THR A 222 -5.01 11.77 -0.59
CA THR A 222 -5.71 10.90 -1.55
C THR A 222 -7.12 10.63 -1.03
N ASN A 223 -8.12 10.84 -1.88
CA ASN A 223 -9.48 10.43 -1.59
C ASN A 223 -9.67 8.98 -2.02
N PHE A 224 -10.13 8.16 -1.08
CA PHE A 224 -10.42 6.75 -1.27
C PHE A 224 -11.92 6.52 -1.22
N ILE A 225 -12.40 5.65 -2.10
CA ILE A 225 -13.77 5.16 -2.09
C ILE A 225 -13.80 3.71 -1.63
N VAL A 226 -14.89 3.35 -0.97
CA VAL A 226 -15.21 1.97 -0.58
C VAL A 226 -16.38 1.52 -1.42
N LEU A 227 -16.19 0.36 -2.04
CA LEU A 227 -17.12 -0.22 -2.98
C LEU A 227 -17.73 -1.48 -2.41
N THR A 228 -19.00 -1.71 -2.72
CA THR A 228 -19.75 -2.92 -2.41
C THR A 228 -20.58 -3.38 -3.61
N LEU A 229 -21.30 -4.50 -3.46
CA LEU A 229 -22.26 -5.02 -4.44
C LEU A 229 -23.69 -4.82 -3.99
#